data_AF-A0A7L5YR81-F1
#
_entry.id   AF-A0A7L5YR81-F1
#
_cell.length_a   1.000
_cell.length_b   1.000
_cell.length_c   1.000
_cell.angle_alpha   90.00
_cell.angle_beta   90.00
_cell.angle_gamma   90.00
#
_symmetry.space_group_name_H-M   'P 1'
#
loop_
_entity.id
_entity.type
_entity.pdbx_description
1 polymer ?
#
loop_
_entity_poly.entity_id
_entity_poly.type
_entity_poly.pdbx_seq_one_letter_code
_entity_poly.pdbx_strand_id
1 'polypeptide(L)'
;MPNAGVPGLYRPLKPYSESGRPRAITIGTWRIRRQLRADLVVLAGWMHVFSPAFIDRFPGRLINLHPALPGTFAGTHAIERAFAAFQRGEIEHSGVMVHHVVAEVDAGPVIESAIVPILPTDQPDDFEARMHECEHRVLVHAIARLVRQPGDDTSPSNWLVGLSRVQYRGE
;
A
#
# COMPACT_ATOMS: atom_id res chain seq x y z
N MET A 1 8.10 10.09 20.72
CA MET A 1 9.15 10.62 19.83
C MET A 1 9.28 9.66 18.66
N PRO A 2 9.43 10.10 17.39
CA PRO A 2 9.83 9.17 16.34
C PRO A 2 11.26 8.70 16.67
N ASN A 3 11.41 7.40 16.95
CA ASN A 3 12.60 6.82 17.59
C ASN A 3 13.77 6.58 16.62
N ALA A 4 13.67 7.05 15.37
CA ALA A 4 14.59 6.75 14.28
C ALA A 4 15.39 7.96 13.78
N GLY A 5 15.28 9.13 14.43
CA GLY A 5 15.97 10.36 14.00
C GLY A 5 15.48 10.96 12.68
N VAL A 6 14.38 10.46 12.11
CA VAL A 6 13.77 10.97 10.87
C VAL A 6 12.92 12.20 11.17
N PRO A 7 13.08 13.31 10.41
CA PRO A 7 12.25 14.51 10.58
C PRO A 7 10.76 14.21 10.39
N GLY A 8 9.96 14.50 11.42
CA GLY A 8 8.51 14.41 11.37
C GLY A 8 7.87 15.76 11.01
N LEU A 9 6.92 15.75 10.08
CA LEU A 9 6.09 16.91 9.80
C LEU A 9 4.62 16.62 10.05
N TYR A 10 3.97 17.45 10.84
CA TYR A 10 2.53 17.39 11.08
C TYR A 10 1.81 18.52 10.34
N ARG A 11 0.78 18.16 9.55
CA ARG A 11 -0.08 19.08 8.80
C ARG A 11 -1.53 18.62 8.92
N PRO A 12 -2.29 19.09 9.92
CA PRO A 12 -3.67 18.68 10.10
C PRO A 12 -4.55 19.11 8.92
N LEU A 13 -5.55 18.30 8.60
CA LEU A 13 -6.50 18.59 7.53
C LEU A 13 -7.49 19.71 7.90
N LYS A 14 -7.90 19.80 9.16
CA LYS A 14 -8.96 20.69 9.66
C LYS A 14 -8.85 22.16 9.16
N PRO A 15 -7.68 22.82 9.22
CA PRO A 15 -7.53 24.19 8.73
C PRO A 15 -7.77 24.36 7.22
N TYR A 16 -7.61 23.30 6.43
CA TYR A 16 -7.85 23.33 4.99
C TYR A 16 -9.32 23.05 4.67
N SER A 17 -9.96 22.09 5.36
CA SER A 17 -11.38 21.79 5.16
C SER A 17 -12.29 22.94 5.59
N GLU A 18 -11.92 23.68 6.64
CA GLU A 18 -12.69 24.84 7.11
C GLU A 18 -12.53 26.08 6.20
N SER A 19 -11.52 26.11 5.34
CA SER A 19 -11.26 27.23 4.42
C SER A 19 -12.18 27.26 3.18
N GLY A 20 -13.14 26.34 3.08
CA GLY A 20 -14.04 26.22 1.92
C GLY A 20 -13.35 25.76 0.64
N ARG A 21 -12.06 25.39 0.70
CA ARG A 21 -11.32 24.85 -0.44
C ARG A 21 -11.69 23.38 -0.65
N PRO A 22 -11.76 22.89 -1.91
CA PRO A 22 -11.95 21.47 -2.19
C PRO A 22 -10.92 20.60 -1.45
N ARG A 23 -11.20 19.30 -1.31
CA ARG A 23 -10.41 18.24 -0.64
C ARG A 23 -9.02 18.01 -1.28
N ALA A 24 -8.26 19.08 -1.47
CA ALA A 24 -7.04 19.14 -2.25
C ALA A 24 -5.87 19.47 -1.32
N ILE A 25 -5.34 18.43 -0.66
CA ILE A 25 -4.08 18.49 0.10
C ILE A 25 -2.91 18.63 -0.89
N THR A 26 -2.85 19.74 -1.62
CA THR A 26 -1.97 19.91 -2.78
C THR A 26 -0.74 20.76 -2.47
N ILE A 27 -0.90 21.80 -1.64
CA ILE A 27 0.12 22.86 -1.51
C ILE A 27 1.13 22.57 -0.39
N GLY A 28 0.69 21.96 0.70
CA GLY A 28 1.55 21.67 1.86
C GLY A 28 2.65 20.65 1.54
N THR A 29 2.30 19.57 0.87
CA THR A 29 3.16 18.43 0.52
C THR A 29 4.16 18.73 -0.59
N TRP A 30 3.80 19.58 -1.58
CA TRP A 30 4.73 19.98 -2.63
C TRP A 30 5.95 20.76 -2.10
N ARG A 31 5.72 21.69 -1.14
CA ARG A 31 6.81 22.42 -0.48
C ARG A 31 7.78 21.46 0.22
N ILE A 32 7.27 20.37 0.78
CA ILE A 32 8.07 19.35 1.45
C ILE A 32 9.00 18.67 0.47
N ARG A 33 8.52 18.21 -0.70
CA ARG A 33 9.42 17.59 -1.69
C ARG A 33 10.53 18.54 -2.12
N ARG A 34 10.20 19.81 -2.37
CA ARG A 34 11.21 20.79 -2.79
C ARG A 34 12.25 21.07 -1.70
N GLN A 35 11.86 20.96 -0.43
CA GLN A 35 12.75 21.11 0.73
C GLN A 35 13.57 19.84 1.02
N LEU A 36 12.96 18.66 0.87
CA LEU A 36 13.55 17.36 1.21
C LEU A 36 14.22 16.65 0.02
N ARG A 37 14.07 17.15 -1.21
CA ARG A 37 14.60 16.57 -2.45
C ARG A 37 14.28 15.08 -2.61
N ALA A 38 13.05 14.66 -2.25
CA ALA A 38 12.67 13.26 -2.31
C ALA A 38 12.60 12.72 -3.75
N ASP A 39 13.25 11.58 -3.96
CA ASP A 39 13.26 10.80 -5.21
C ASP A 39 12.03 9.89 -5.33
N LEU A 40 11.50 9.41 -4.20
CA LEU A 40 10.31 8.57 -4.10
C LEU A 40 9.42 9.07 -2.96
N VAL A 41 8.11 9.09 -3.18
CA VAL A 41 7.10 9.35 -2.15
C VAL A 41 6.30 8.08 -1.92
N VAL A 42 6.30 7.62 -0.68
CA VAL A 42 5.64 6.39 -0.25
C VAL A 42 4.47 6.75 0.65
N LEU A 43 3.28 6.26 0.29
CA LEU A 43 2.07 6.38 1.08
C LEU A 43 1.85 5.07 1.84
N ALA A 44 2.06 5.10 3.15
CA ALA A 44 1.86 3.97 4.06
C ALA A 44 0.90 4.41 5.17
N GLY A 45 -0.34 3.93 5.15
CA GLY A 45 -1.41 4.39 6.04
C GLY A 45 -1.90 5.82 5.74
N TRP A 46 -1.78 6.28 4.50
CA TRP A 46 -2.21 7.61 4.09
C TRP A 46 -3.70 7.65 3.74
N MET A 47 -4.50 8.28 4.58
CA MET A 47 -5.98 8.23 4.50
C MET A 47 -6.61 9.39 3.70
N HIS A 48 -5.86 9.97 2.75
CA HIS A 48 -6.34 11.12 1.98
C HIS A 48 -6.10 10.98 0.48
N VAL A 49 -7.03 11.49 -0.32
CA VAL A 49 -6.93 11.51 -1.78
C VAL A 49 -6.17 12.76 -2.22
N PHE A 50 -5.21 12.58 -3.13
CA PHE A 50 -4.52 13.69 -3.77
C PHE A 50 -5.29 14.22 -4.99
N SER A 51 -5.13 15.51 -5.28
CA SER A 51 -5.67 16.07 -6.52
C SER A 51 -4.88 15.53 -7.73
N PRO A 52 -5.49 15.42 -8.92
CA PRO A 52 -4.77 15.03 -10.14
C PRO A 52 -3.53 15.88 -10.38
N ALA A 53 -3.65 17.21 -10.21
CA ALA A 53 -2.53 18.13 -10.32
C ALA A 53 -1.38 17.82 -9.34
N PHE A 54 -1.66 17.27 -8.16
CA PHE A 54 -0.59 16.82 -7.26
C PHE A 54 0.09 15.56 -7.82
N ILE A 55 -0.69 14.57 -8.23
CA ILE A 55 -0.21 13.28 -8.75
C ILE A 55 0.71 13.50 -9.97
N ASP A 56 0.31 14.38 -10.90
CA ASP A 56 1.06 14.69 -12.12
C ASP A 56 2.48 15.25 -11.87
N ARG A 57 2.75 15.75 -10.65
CA ARG A 57 4.07 16.24 -10.26
C ARG A 57 5.04 15.12 -9.87
N PHE A 58 4.56 13.89 -9.70
CA PHE A 58 5.35 12.73 -9.27
C PHE A 58 5.26 11.56 -10.26
N PRO A 59 5.53 11.78 -11.57
CA PRO A 59 5.45 10.70 -12.55
C PRO A 59 6.43 9.58 -12.16
N GLY A 60 5.88 8.37 -12.01
CA GLY A 60 6.61 7.16 -11.60
C GLY A 60 7.20 7.18 -10.20
N ARG A 61 6.91 8.20 -9.37
CA ARG A 61 7.60 8.46 -8.09
C ARG A 61 6.67 8.61 -6.88
N LEU A 62 5.38 8.32 -7.05
CA LEU A 62 4.39 8.30 -6.00
C LEU A 62 3.76 6.91 -5.95
N ILE A 63 3.95 6.21 -4.83
CA ILE A 63 3.47 4.84 -4.64
C ILE A 63 2.63 4.74 -3.38
N ASN A 64 1.67 3.82 -3.37
CA ASN A 64 0.80 3.55 -2.24
C ASN A 64 0.78 2.06 -1.92
N LEU A 65 0.78 1.76 -0.62
CA LEU A 65 0.49 0.44 -0.07
C LEU A 65 -1.01 0.34 0.18
N HIS A 66 -1.64 -0.73 -0.29
CA HIS A 66 -3.06 -1.01 -0.05
C HIS A 66 -3.28 -2.46 0.38
N PRO A 67 -4.01 -2.72 1.49
CA PRO A 67 -4.32 -4.07 1.98
C PRO A 67 -5.44 -4.76 1.20
N ALA A 68 -5.30 -4.83 -0.12
CA ALA A 68 -6.12 -5.70 -0.97
C ALA A 68 -5.33 -6.16 -2.20
N LEU A 69 -5.83 -7.20 -2.88
CA LEU A 69 -5.34 -7.55 -4.21
C LEU A 69 -5.82 -6.52 -5.26
N PRO A 70 -5.13 -6.39 -6.40
CA PRO A 70 -5.54 -5.50 -7.47
C PRO A 70 -7.00 -5.75 -7.91
N GLY A 71 -7.79 -4.68 -8.02
CA GLY A 71 -9.19 -4.75 -8.41
C GLY A 71 -10.15 -5.24 -7.31
N THR A 72 -9.66 -5.45 -6.08
CA THR A 72 -10.48 -5.89 -4.95
C THR A 72 -10.45 -4.87 -3.82
N PHE A 73 -11.56 -4.74 -3.09
CA PHE A 73 -11.68 -3.98 -1.84
C PHE A 73 -10.97 -2.60 -1.84
N ALA A 74 -11.14 -1.79 -2.90
CA ALA A 74 -10.59 -0.43 -2.98
C ALA A 74 -11.20 0.50 -1.91
N GLY A 75 -10.41 1.43 -1.39
CA GLY A 75 -10.80 2.37 -0.35
C GLY A 75 -10.67 1.82 1.08
N THR A 76 -11.29 2.53 2.02
CA THR A 76 -11.11 2.25 3.45
C THR A 76 -11.76 0.93 3.88
N HIS A 77 -11.32 0.42 5.03
CA HIS A 77 -11.80 -0.82 5.62
C HIS A 77 -11.65 -2.05 4.72
N ALA A 78 -10.54 -2.14 3.97
CA ALA A 78 -10.32 -3.23 3.03
C ALA A 78 -10.16 -4.58 3.75
N ILE A 79 -9.44 -4.60 4.88
CA ILE A 79 -9.22 -5.80 5.68
C ILE A 79 -10.55 -6.32 6.25
N GLU A 80 -11.34 -5.46 6.89
CA GLU A 80 -12.63 -5.87 7.48
C GLU A 80 -13.61 -6.35 6.40
N ARG A 81 -13.66 -5.68 5.25
CA ARG A 81 -14.53 -6.10 4.13
C ARG A 81 -14.09 -7.42 3.52
N ALA A 82 -12.80 -7.67 3.40
CA ALA A 82 -12.26 -8.94 2.93
C ALA A 82 -12.62 -10.07 3.91
N PHE A 83 -12.42 -9.86 5.21
CA PHE A 83 -12.80 -10.84 6.22
C PHE A 83 -14.31 -11.12 6.23
N ALA A 84 -15.14 -10.09 6.10
CA ALA A 84 -16.59 -10.27 5.99
C ALA A 84 -16.99 -11.05 4.73
N ALA A 85 -16.32 -10.84 3.59
CA ALA A 85 -16.54 -11.62 2.37
C ALA A 85 -16.16 -13.10 2.56
N PHE A 86 -15.05 -13.36 3.25
CA PHE A 86 -14.67 -14.71 3.64
C PHE A 86 -15.72 -15.38 4.54
N GLN A 87 -16.25 -14.67 5.54
CA GLN A 87 -17.32 -15.20 6.40
C GLN A 87 -18.61 -15.55 5.62
N ARG A 88 -18.84 -14.91 4.47
CA ARG A 88 -19.94 -15.24 3.56
C ARG A 88 -19.59 -16.36 2.56
N GLY A 89 -18.37 -16.88 2.59
CA GLY A 89 -17.89 -17.92 1.66
C GLY A 89 -17.60 -17.39 0.26
N GLU A 90 -17.40 -16.08 0.08
CA GLU A 90 -17.21 -15.46 -1.25
C GLU A 90 -15.75 -15.51 -1.71
N ILE A 91 -14.81 -15.55 -0.76
CA ILE A 91 -13.37 -15.58 -1.01
C ILE A 91 -12.70 -16.52 -0.01
N GLU A 92 -11.53 -17.03 -0.35
CA GLU A 92 -10.67 -17.83 0.55
C GLU A 92 -9.38 -17.09 0.94
N HIS A 93 -9.09 -15.99 0.25
CA HIS A 93 -7.88 -15.21 0.43
C HIS A 93 -8.12 -13.75 0.04
N SER A 94 -7.29 -12.87 0.59
CA SER A 94 -7.13 -11.49 0.14
C SER A 94 -5.67 -11.29 -0.25
N GLY A 95 -5.16 -10.07 -0.10
CA GLY A 95 -3.75 -9.81 -0.30
C GLY A 95 -3.40 -8.35 -0.10
N VAL A 96 -2.17 -8.03 -0.43
CA VAL A 96 -1.61 -6.68 -0.33
C VAL A 96 -1.05 -6.31 -1.69
N MET A 97 -1.17 -5.05 -2.07
CA MET A 97 -0.49 -4.51 -3.23
C MET A 97 0.24 -3.21 -2.91
N VAL A 98 1.34 -2.99 -3.64
CA VAL A 98 1.96 -1.68 -3.79
C VAL A 98 1.81 -1.26 -5.25
N HIS A 99 1.30 -0.06 -5.48
CA HIS A 99 1.00 0.44 -6.82
C HIS A 99 1.40 1.89 -6.97
N HIS A 100 1.57 2.33 -8.23
CA HIS A 100 1.68 3.75 -8.54
C HIS A 100 0.36 4.46 -8.28
N VAL A 101 0.40 5.64 -7.69
CA VAL A 101 -0.82 6.42 -7.42
C VAL A 101 -1.33 7.05 -8.71
N VAL A 102 -2.61 6.86 -8.98
CA VAL A 102 -3.38 7.51 -10.05
C VAL A 102 -4.58 8.23 -9.46
N ALA A 103 -5.35 8.95 -10.28
CA ALA A 103 -6.53 9.69 -9.81
C ALA A 103 -7.63 8.77 -9.27
N GLU A 104 -7.74 7.57 -9.82
CA GLU A 104 -8.63 6.53 -9.33
C GLU A 104 -8.01 5.82 -8.12
N VAL A 105 -8.82 5.65 -7.07
CA VAL A 105 -8.38 5.12 -5.78
C VAL A 105 -7.99 3.65 -5.94
N ASP A 106 -6.78 3.31 -5.48
CA ASP A 106 -6.25 1.93 -5.46
C ASP A 106 -6.34 1.20 -6.81
N ALA A 107 -6.17 1.94 -7.92
CA ALA A 107 -6.34 1.40 -9.28
C ALA A 107 -5.15 1.65 -10.22
N GLY A 108 -4.01 2.08 -9.67
CA GLY A 108 -2.84 2.36 -10.51
C GLY A 108 -2.02 1.12 -10.84
N PRO A 109 -1.02 1.25 -11.75
CA PRO A 109 -0.15 0.14 -12.12
C PRO A 109 0.53 -0.51 -10.92
N VAL A 110 0.36 -1.82 -10.79
CA VAL A 110 0.89 -2.62 -9.68
C VAL A 110 2.40 -2.79 -9.83
N ILE A 111 3.12 -2.60 -8.73
CA ILE A 111 4.57 -2.74 -8.62
C ILE A 111 4.92 -4.08 -8.00
N GLU A 112 4.21 -4.43 -6.92
CA GLU A 112 4.35 -5.67 -6.17
C GLU A 112 2.99 -6.05 -5.57
N SER A 113 2.72 -7.34 -5.45
CA SER A 113 1.56 -7.82 -4.70
C SER A 113 1.82 -9.20 -4.10
N ALA A 114 1.11 -9.51 -3.04
CA ALA A 114 1.17 -10.82 -2.41
C ALA A 114 -0.20 -11.26 -1.90
N ILE A 115 -0.52 -12.53 -2.10
CA ILE A 115 -1.73 -13.16 -1.57
C ILE A 115 -1.56 -13.39 -0.07
N VAL A 116 -2.62 -13.14 0.69
CA VAL A 116 -2.70 -13.46 2.12
C VAL A 116 -3.88 -14.40 2.32
N PRO A 117 -3.64 -15.66 2.75
CA PRO A 117 -4.71 -16.61 3.00
C PRO A 117 -5.54 -16.18 4.22
N ILE A 118 -6.84 -16.49 4.18
CA ILE A 118 -7.73 -16.41 5.34
C ILE A 118 -8.02 -17.84 5.77
N LEU A 119 -7.67 -18.18 7.02
CA LEU A 119 -7.81 -19.54 7.53
C LEU A 119 -9.23 -19.74 8.09
N PRO A 120 -9.83 -20.95 7.95
CA PRO A 120 -11.13 -21.27 8.55
C PRO A 120 -11.25 -20.98 10.05
N THR A 121 -10.13 -20.98 10.76
CA THR A 121 -10.08 -20.76 12.21
C THR A 121 -9.71 -19.32 12.60
N ASP A 122 -9.44 -18.45 11.63
CA ASP A 122 -9.03 -17.07 11.94
C ASP A 122 -10.13 -16.32 12.68
N GLN A 123 -9.72 -15.57 13.71
CA GLN A 123 -10.45 -14.40 14.16
C GLN A 123 -10.06 -13.17 13.32
N PRO A 124 -10.86 -12.08 13.32
CA PRO A 124 -10.52 -10.86 12.58
C PRO A 124 -9.10 -10.37 12.84
N ASP A 125 -8.68 -10.35 14.10
CA ASP A 125 -7.35 -9.88 14.54
C ASP A 125 -6.21 -10.78 14.01
N ASP A 126 -6.44 -12.10 13.87
CA ASP A 126 -5.44 -13.04 13.33
C ASP A 126 -5.16 -12.73 11.85
N PHE A 127 -6.22 -12.47 11.10
CA PHE A 127 -6.12 -12.12 9.69
C PHE A 127 -5.52 -10.73 9.50
N GLU A 128 -5.95 -9.74 10.30
CA GLU A 128 -5.40 -8.38 10.26
C GLU A 128 -3.89 -8.36 10.57
N ALA A 129 -3.45 -9.08 11.60
CA ALA A 129 -2.03 -9.21 11.92
C ALA A 129 -1.24 -9.80 10.74
N ARG A 130 -1.77 -10.85 10.09
CA ARG A 130 -1.13 -11.47 8.92
C ARG A 130 -1.07 -10.53 7.72
N MET A 131 -2.10 -9.70 7.52
CA MET A 131 -2.10 -8.66 6.50
C MET A 131 -1.00 -7.63 6.76
N HIS A 132 -0.86 -7.12 7.98
CA HIS A 132 0.19 -6.16 8.34
C HIS A 132 1.61 -6.71 8.21
N GLU A 133 1.83 -7.98 8.57
CA GLU A 133 3.11 -8.64 8.31
C GLU A 133 3.43 -8.71 6.82
N CYS A 134 2.42 -8.99 5.99
CA CYS A 134 2.56 -9.00 4.54
C CYS A 134 2.86 -7.59 3.99
N GLU A 135 2.14 -6.58 4.46
CA GLU A 135 2.34 -5.17 4.10
C GLU A 135 3.78 -4.71 4.29
N HIS A 136 4.37 -4.99 5.45
CA HIS A 136 5.75 -4.61 5.73
C HIS A 136 6.72 -5.22 4.72
N ARG A 137 6.54 -6.50 4.37
CA ARG A 137 7.41 -7.19 3.41
C ARG A 137 7.23 -6.65 1.99
N VAL A 138 5.99 -6.56 1.54
CA VAL A 138 5.63 -6.13 0.18
C VAL A 138 6.10 -4.69 -0.06
N LEU A 139 5.93 -3.80 0.93
CA LEU A 139 6.37 -2.41 0.82
C LEU A 139 7.88 -2.28 0.68
N VAL A 140 8.65 -2.98 1.53
CA VAL A 140 10.11 -2.95 1.45
C VAL A 140 10.61 -3.52 0.13
N HIS A 141 10.01 -4.61 -0.36
CA HIS A 141 10.39 -5.20 -1.65
C HIS A 141 10.11 -4.25 -2.83
N ALA A 142 8.93 -3.65 -2.84
CA ALA A 142 8.56 -2.68 -3.88
C ALA A 142 9.51 -1.48 -3.90
N ILE A 143 9.84 -0.92 -2.73
CA ILE A 143 10.80 0.20 -2.63
C ILE A 143 12.18 -0.24 -3.13
N ALA A 144 12.68 -1.40 -2.69
CA ALA A 144 13.98 -1.93 -3.13
C ALA A 144 14.05 -2.08 -4.66
N ARG A 145 12.98 -2.59 -5.27
CA ARG A 145 12.88 -2.74 -6.73
C ARG A 145 12.91 -1.40 -7.46
N LEU A 146 12.31 -0.35 -6.90
CA LEU A 146 12.25 0.99 -7.51
C LEU A 146 13.55 1.78 -7.36
N VAL A 147 14.32 1.54 -6.30
CA VAL A 147 15.56 2.30 -6.03
C VAL A 147 16.82 1.59 -6.52
N ARG A 148 16.77 0.28 -6.80
CA ARG A 148 17.88 -0.48 -7.38
C ARG A 148 18.30 0.08 -8.74
N GLN A 149 19.61 0.23 -8.94
CA GLN A 149 20.17 0.62 -10.24
C GLN A 149 20.55 -0.61 -11.07
N PRO A 150 20.61 -0.50 -12.42
CA PRO A 150 21.18 -1.56 -13.25
C PRO A 150 22.64 -1.82 -12.84
N GLY A 151 22.92 -3.00 -12.29
CA GLY A 151 24.24 -3.39 -11.78
C GLY A 151 24.30 -3.73 -10.28
N ASP A 152 23.23 -3.48 -9.52
CA ASP A 152 23.12 -3.93 -8.13
C ASP A 152 22.89 -5.45 -8.06
N ASP A 153 23.96 -6.24 -8.06
CA ASP A 153 23.90 -7.68 -7.79
C ASP A 153 23.69 -7.94 -6.29
N THR A 154 22.43 -8.05 -5.90
CA THR A 154 22.03 -8.77 -4.70
C THR A 154 20.86 -9.66 -5.06
N SER A 155 21.15 -10.67 -5.88
CA SER A 155 20.22 -11.72 -6.25
C SER A 155 19.55 -12.31 -5.00
N PRO A 156 18.23 -12.11 -4.75
CA PRO A 156 17.49 -12.86 -3.76
C PRO A 156 17.00 -14.16 -4.42
N SER A 157 17.90 -14.91 -5.06
CA SER A 157 17.56 -16.14 -5.80
C SER A 157 17.32 -17.35 -4.90
N ASN A 158 17.05 -17.16 -3.60
CA ASN A 158 16.82 -18.29 -2.70
C ASN A 158 15.76 -18.09 -1.60
N TRP A 159 14.75 -17.26 -1.84
CA TRP A 159 13.54 -17.29 -1.03
C TRP A 159 12.46 -18.08 -1.77
N LEU A 160 12.56 -19.41 -1.70
CA LEU A 160 11.41 -20.28 -1.89
C LEU A 160 10.34 -19.84 -0.89
N VAL A 161 9.37 -19.05 -1.36
CA VAL A 161 8.09 -18.92 -0.66
C VAL A 161 7.56 -20.34 -0.55
N GLY A 162 7.37 -20.80 0.68
CA GLY A 162 6.68 -22.05 1.00
C GLY A 162 5.22 -21.96 0.53
N LEU A 163 5.03 -22.05 -0.79
CA LEU A 163 3.82 -22.60 -1.38
C LEU A 163 3.99 -24.10 -1.25
N SER A 164 3.55 -24.66 -0.12
CA SER A 164 3.03 -26.01 -0.18
C SER A 164 1.97 -25.98 -1.29
N ARG A 165 2.29 -26.66 -2.41
CA ARG A 165 1.30 -27.01 -3.43
C ARG A 165 0.19 -27.77 -2.72
N VAL A 166 -0.84 -27.07 -2.24
CA VAL A 166 -2.14 -27.66 -2.07
C VAL A 166 -2.66 -27.85 -3.49
N GLN A 167 -2.35 -29.02 -4.06
CA GLN A 167 -3.05 -29.49 -5.25
C GLN A 167 -4.50 -29.69 -4.83
N TYR A 168 -5.36 -28.73 -5.16
CA TYR A 168 -6.79 -29.01 -5.25
C TYR A 168 -6.96 -29.97 -6.43
N ARG A 169 -7.07 -31.28 -6.13
CA ARG A 169 -7.66 -32.24 -7.06
C ARG A 169 -9.16 -32.11 -6.88
N GLY A 170 -9.80 -31.39 -7.81
CA GLY A 170 -11.21 -31.62 -8.11
C GLY A 170 -11.31 -32.85 -9.00
N GLU A 171 -12.25 -33.73 -8.62
CA GLU A 171 -12.62 -35.03 -9.20
C GLU A 171 -11.75 -36.24 -8.79
#